data_AF-A0A9P8JR14-F1
#
_entry.id   AF-A0A9P8JR14-F1
#
_cell.length_a   1.000
_cell.length_b   1.000
_cell.length_c   1.000
_cell.angle_alpha   90.00
_cell.angle_beta   90.00
_cell.angle_gamma   90.00
#
_symmetry.space_group_name_H-M   'P 1'
#
loop_
_entity.id
_entity.type
_entity.pdbx_description
1 polymer ?
#
loop_
_entity_poly.entity_id
_entity_poly.type
_entity_poly.pdbx_seq_one_letter_code
_entity_poly.pdbx_strand_id
1 'polypeptide(L)'
;MSADQIISLFEDKTIQPHELAALLGAHSTSQQFNVDKTKAGFSQDSTPGVWDVSFYNETLQPGTNSKVFKFQSDLVTANDSRVSDEWHKFIGDQSHWNGDYASAYVRLSMLGVNNINNLTECTKVLPAAKVTFAGASTPGLLG
;
A
#
# COMPACT_ATOMS: atom_id res chain seq x y z
N MET A 1 11.72 3.90 12.70
CA MET A 1 10.41 4.40 13.18
C MET A 1 9.64 3.19 13.71
N SER A 2 9.04 3.27 14.89
CA SER A 2 8.17 2.22 15.42
C SER A 2 6.78 2.28 14.78
N ALA A 3 5.99 1.21 14.95
CA ALA A 3 4.58 1.21 14.53
C ALA A 3 3.80 2.34 15.21
N ASP A 4 3.97 2.54 16.53
CA ASP A 4 3.40 3.67 17.27
C ASP A 4 3.69 5.03 16.60
N GLN A 5 4.95 5.30 16.27
CA GLN A 5 5.34 6.57 15.65
C GLN A 5 4.69 6.76 14.27
N ILE A 6 4.57 5.68 13.48
CA ILE A 6 3.93 5.72 12.17
C ILE A 6 2.43 5.98 12.35
N ILE A 7 1.76 5.17 13.17
CA ILE A 7 0.31 5.21 13.37
C ILE A 7 -0.10 6.58 13.92
N SER A 8 0.54 7.06 14.99
CA SER A 8 0.22 8.38 15.56
C SER A 8 0.42 9.51 14.55
N LEU A 9 1.45 9.45 13.70
CA LEU A 9 1.67 10.46 12.67
C LEU A 9 0.54 10.52 11.63
N PHE A 10 -0.07 9.37 11.29
CA PHE A 10 -1.20 9.29 10.36
C PHE A 10 -2.52 9.63 11.05
N GLU A 11 -2.70 9.24 12.31
CA GLU A 11 -3.86 9.63 13.13
C GLU A 11 -3.93 11.15 13.34
N ASP A 12 -2.79 11.83 13.50
CA ASP A 12 -2.70 13.30 13.54
C ASP A 12 -3.17 13.95 12.23
N LYS A 13 -3.21 13.20 11.13
CA LYS A 13 -3.75 13.61 9.82
C LYS A 13 -5.16 13.06 9.60
N THR A 14 -5.79 12.54 10.65
CA THR A 14 -7.10 11.89 10.66
C THR A 14 -7.18 10.60 9.84
N ILE A 15 -6.03 10.01 9.46
CA ILE A 15 -5.94 8.76 8.73
C ILE A 15 -5.84 7.62 9.75
N GLN A 16 -6.86 6.78 9.80
CA GLN A 16 -6.97 5.68 10.75
C GLN A 16 -6.04 4.51 10.38
N PRO A 17 -5.75 3.59 11.32
CA PRO A 17 -4.89 2.42 11.06
C PRO A 17 -5.29 1.57 9.85
N HIS A 18 -6.59 1.39 9.58
CA HIS A 18 -7.07 0.68 8.39
C HIS A 18 -6.78 1.43 7.09
N GLU A 19 -6.97 2.76 7.07
CA GLU A 19 -6.64 3.63 5.93
C GLU A 19 -5.11 3.64 5.70
N LEU A 20 -4.31 3.61 6.76
CA LEU A 20 -2.85 3.47 6.67
C LEU A 20 -2.47 2.14 6.03
N ALA A 21 -3.09 1.02 6.42
CA ALA A 21 -2.87 -0.28 5.79
C ALA A 21 -3.12 -0.21 4.29
N ALA A 22 -4.26 0.39 3.90
CA ALA A 22 -4.64 0.54 2.50
C ALA A 22 -3.61 1.40 1.73
N LEU A 23 -3.22 2.55 2.28
CA LEU A 23 -2.25 3.46 1.66
C LEU A 23 -0.87 2.82 1.46
N LEU A 24 -0.40 2.00 2.41
CA LEU A 24 0.87 1.28 2.27
C LEU A 24 0.85 0.28 1.11
N GLY A 25 -0.32 -0.20 0.67
CA GLY A 25 -0.45 -1.03 -0.53
C GLY A 25 0.14 -0.40 -1.80
N ALA A 26 0.27 0.93 -1.87
CA ALA A 26 0.97 1.60 -2.98
C ALA A 26 2.41 1.10 -3.17
N HIS A 27 3.03 0.54 -2.12
CA HIS A 27 4.34 -0.08 -2.20
C HIS A 27 4.40 -1.27 -3.18
N SER A 28 3.28 -1.87 -3.59
CA SER A 28 3.24 -2.85 -4.68
C SER A 28 3.81 -2.30 -6.02
N THR A 29 3.78 -0.98 -6.20
CA THR A 29 4.35 -0.30 -7.38
C THR A 29 5.65 0.45 -7.09
N SER A 30 6.42 0.03 -6.08
CA SER A 30 7.58 0.77 -5.60
C SER A 30 8.92 0.02 -5.68
N GLN A 31 10.01 0.80 -5.63
CA GLN A 31 11.40 0.34 -5.55
C GLN A 31 12.19 1.23 -4.60
N GLN A 32 13.21 0.66 -3.95
CA GLN A 32 14.11 1.39 -3.06
C GLN A 32 15.48 1.63 -3.73
N PHE A 33 16.07 2.80 -3.50
CA PHE A 33 17.39 3.15 -4.04
C PHE A 33 18.40 3.57 -2.97
N ASN A 34 17.93 3.91 -1.77
CA ASN A 34 18.72 4.65 -0.79
C ASN A 34 18.79 4.00 0.59
N VAL A 35 17.84 3.11 0.93
CA VAL A 35 17.83 2.46 2.24
C VAL A 35 18.96 1.45 2.34
N ASP A 36 19.14 0.67 1.27
CA ASP A 36 20.33 -0.16 1.06
C ASP A 36 20.82 0.06 -0.37
N LYS A 37 21.91 0.82 -0.52
CA LYS A 37 22.50 1.15 -1.82
C LYS A 37 23.02 -0.09 -2.57
N THR A 38 23.32 -1.19 -1.86
CA THR A 38 23.75 -2.45 -2.50
C THR A 38 22.59 -3.20 -3.16
N LYS A 39 21.35 -2.85 -2.79
CA LYS A 39 20.10 -3.41 -3.30
C LYS A 39 19.26 -2.39 -4.07
N ALA A 40 19.89 -1.33 -4.58
CA ALA A 40 19.18 -0.29 -5.31
C ALA A 40 18.38 -0.88 -6.48
N GLY A 41 17.12 -0.46 -6.62
CA GLY A 41 16.16 -1.01 -7.59
C GLY A 41 15.40 -2.26 -7.12
N PHE A 42 15.63 -2.75 -5.90
CA PHE A 42 14.83 -3.85 -5.33
C PHE A 42 13.44 -3.33 -4.97
N SER A 43 12.42 -4.12 -5.32
CA SER A 43 11.00 -3.78 -5.16
C SER A 43 10.43 -4.26 -3.84
N GLN A 44 9.29 -3.71 -3.43
CA GLN A 44 8.63 -4.10 -2.18
C GLN A 44 7.79 -5.39 -2.33
N ASP A 45 7.51 -5.83 -3.55
CA ASP A 45 6.96 -7.15 -3.87
C ASP A 45 7.58 -7.74 -5.16
N SER A 46 7.15 -8.93 -5.56
CA SER A 46 7.66 -9.63 -6.73
C SER A 46 7.14 -9.12 -8.08
N THR A 47 6.21 -8.16 -8.09
CA THR A 47 5.47 -7.66 -9.25
C THR A 47 5.62 -6.13 -9.43
N PRO A 48 6.87 -5.61 -9.50
CA PRO A 48 7.10 -4.17 -9.51
C PRO A 48 6.38 -3.46 -10.66
N GLY A 49 5.63 -2.42 -10.32
CA GLY A 49 4.89 -1.60 -11.27
C GLY A 49 3.54 -2.18 -11.69
N VAL A 50 3.15 -3.32 -11.12
CA VAL A 50 1.79 -3.84 -11.19
C VAL A 50 1.00 -3.35 -9.97
N TRP A 51 -0.18 -2.82 -10.19
CA TRP A 51 -1.07 -2.40 -9.11
C TRP A 51 -1.85 -3.62 -8.58
N ASP A 52 -1.20 -4.43 -7.74
CA ASP A 52 -1.80 -5.63 -7.15
C ASP A 52 -1.59 -5.77 -5.63
N VAL A 53 -2.01 -6.91 -5.06
CA VAL A 53 -1.99 -7.18 -3.61
C VAL A 53 -0.84 -8.09 -3.16
N SER A 54 0.15 -8.35 -4.03
CA SER A 54 1.29 -9.25 -3.71
C SER A 54 2.08 -8.74 -2.50
N PHE A 55 2.23 -7.42 -2.39
CA PHE A 55 2.85 -6.72 -1.27
C PHE A 55 2.38 -7.20 0.11
N TYR A 56 1.08 -7.41 0.31
CA TYR A 56 0.55 -7.72 1.64
C TYR A 56 1.05 -9.06 2.16
N ASN A 57 0.94 -10.13 1.35
CA ASN A 57 1.42 -11.44 1.76
C ASN A 57 2.95 -11.49 1.78
N GLU A 58 3.61 -10.96 0.76
CA GLU A 58 5.07 -11.00 0.67
C GLU A 58 5.76 -10.25 1.81
N THR A 59 5.15 -9.18 2.33
CA THR A 59 5.65 -8.48 3.52
C THR A 59 5.70 -9.39 4.75
N LEU A 60 4.74 -10.30 4.91
CA LEU A 60 4.66 -11.21 6.07
C LEU A 60 5.53 -12.47 5.93
N GLN A 61 5.71 -13.00 4.72
CA GLN A 61 6.39 -14.29 4.52
C GLN A 61 7.90 -14.25 4.82
N PRO A 62 8.45 -15.22 5.56
CA PRO A 62 9.89 -15.32 5.77
C PRO A 62 10.59 -15.77 4.48
N GLY A 63 11.61 -15.04 4.05
CA GLY A 63 12.37 -15.37 2.84
C GLY A 63 11.64 -14.90 1.59
N THR A 64 12.04 -13.75 1.08
CA THR A 64 11.49 -13.23 -0.17
C THR A 64 12.37 -13.61 -1.34
N ASN A 65 11.78 -13.60 -2.54
CA ASN A 65 12.51 -13.62 -3.80
C ASN A 65 13.74 -12.68 -3.71
N SER A 66 14.85 -13.07 -4.34
CA SER A 66 16.17 -12.43 -4.20
C SER A 66 16.20 -10.93 -4.50
N LYS A 67 15.16 -10.37 -5.12
CA LYS A 67 15.01 -8.94 -5.46
C LYS A 67 13.92 -8.18 -4.70
N VAL A 68 13.27 -8.81 -3.72
CA VAL A 68 12.28 -8.13 -2.88
C VAL A 68 12.96 -7.58 -1.63
N PHE A 69 12.69 -6.31 -1.34
CA PHE A 69 13.22 -5.56 -0.22
C PHE A 69 12.07 -5.10 0.69
N LYS A 70 12.09 -5.57 1.94
CA LYS A 70 11.10 -5.16 2.94
C LYS A 70 11.62 -3.97 3.74
N PHE A 71 10.86 -2.88 3.76
CA PHE A 71 11.17 -1.82 4.70
C PHE A 71 10.86 -2.26 6.12
N GLN A 72 11.70 -1.84 7.07
CA GLN A 72 11.43 -2.10 8.49
C GLN A 72 10.10 -1.47 8.93
N SER A 73 9.72 -0.32 8.36
CA SER A 73 8.43 0.33 8.61
C SER A 73 7.25 -0.57 8.20
N ASP A 74 7.32 -1.20 7.04
CA ASP A 74 6.25 -2.06 6.53
C ASP A 74 6.12 -3.30 7.43
N LEU A 75 7.25 -3.89 7.82
CA LEU A 75 7.28 -5.03 8.75
C LEU A 75 6.65 -4.71 10.10
N VAL A 76 7.04 -3.61 10.75
CA VAL A 76 6.50 -3.30 12.09
C VAL A 76 5.04 -2.88 12.01
N THR A 77 4.62 -2.21 10.92
CA THR A 77 3.24 -1.75 10.75
C THR A 77 2.32 -2.92 10.42
N ALA A 78 2.74 -3.85 9.55
CA ALA A 78 1.97 -5.05 9.20
C ALA A 78 1.71 -5.98 10.40
N ASN A 79 2.65 -6.03 11.35
CA ASN A 79 2.56 -6.86 12.55
C ASN A 79 1.89 -6.16 13.74
N ASP A 80 1.57 -4.86 13.65
CA ASP A 80 0.94 -4.14 14.75
C ASP A 80 -0.55 -4.48 14.84
N SER A 81 -1.04 -4.79 16.03
CA SER A 81 -2.44 -5.21 16.27
C SER A 81 -3.51 -4.21 15.80
N ARG A 82 -3.18 -2.92 15.65
CA ARG A 82 -4.13 -1.91 15.15
C ARG A 82 -4.29 -1.96 13.63
N VAL A 83 -3.34 -2.56 12.91
CA VAL A 83 -3.25 -2.56 11.45
C VAL A 83 -3.37 -3.98 10.90
N SER A 84 -2.86 -4.98 11.61
CA SER A 84 -2.67 -6.35 11.14
C SER A 84 -3.95 -6.98 10.59
N ASP A 85 -5.09 -6.74 11.23
CA ASP A 85 -6.37 -7.31 10.80
C ASP A 85 -6.73 -6.86 9.38
N GLU A 86 -6.55 -5.57 9.08
CA GLU A 86 -6.84 -5.01 7.77
C GLU A 86 -5.79 -5.44 6.73
N TRP A 87 -4.52 -5.47 7.13
CA TRP A 87 -3.44 -5.97 6.28
C TRP A 87 -3.71 -7.37 5.75
N HIS A 88 -4.21 -8.27 6.61
CA HIS A 88 -4.54 -9.64 6.20
C HIS A 88 -5.75 -9.70 5.26
N LYS A 89 -6.74 -8.81 5.42
CA LYS A 89 -7.92 -8.79 4.53
C LYS A 89 -7.60 -8.36 3.12
N PHE A 90 -6.49 -7.66 2.88
CA PHE A 90 -6.06 -7.32 1.52
C PHE A 90 -5.32 -8.46 0.82
N ILE A 91 -4.88 -9.51 1.53
CA ILE A 91 -4.22 -10.66 0.92
C ILE A 91 -5.20 -11.38 -0.01
N GLY A 92 -4.91 -11.33 -1.31
CA GLY A 92 -5.74 -11.96 -2.34
C GLY A 92 -7.05 -11.23 -2.63
N ASP A 93 -7.31 -10.06 -2.03
CA ASP A 93 -8.53 -9.27 -2.23
C ASP A 93 -8.24 -7.89 -2.85
N GLN A 94 -8.05 -7.89 -4.17
CA GLN A 94 -7.83 -6.67 -4.96
C GLN A 94 -9.00 -5.68 -4.87
N SER A 95 -10.24 -6.18 -4.83
CA SER A 95 -11.43 -5.32 -4.87
C SER A 95 -11.56 -4.54 -3.57
N HIS A 96 -11.33 -5.22 -2.45
CA HIS A 96 -11.32 -4.61 -1.14
C HIS A 96 -10.23 -3.54 -1.02
N TRP A 97 -8.99 -3.88 -1.40
CA TRP A 97 -7.89 -2.93 -1.37
C TRP A 97 -8.14 -1.70 -2.27
N ASN A 98 -8.67 -1.90 -3.48
CA ASN A 98 -8.96 -0.78 -4.39
C ASN A 98 -9.96 0.22 -3.81
N GLY A 99 -11.02 -0.27 -3.15
CA GLY A 99 -12.03 0.58 -2.52
C GLY A 99 -11.43 1.42 -1.38
N ASP A 100 -10.71 0.75 -0.47
CA ASP A 100 -10.13 1.39 0.70
C ASP A 100 -8.99 2.33 0.33
N TYR A 101 -8.13 1.95 -0.61
CA TYR A 101 -7.07 2.81 -1.10
C TYR A 101 -7.63 4.09 -1.74
N ALA A 102 -8.64 3.97 -2.60
CA ALA A 102 -9.23 5.13 -3.25
C ALA A 102 -9.81 6.12 -2.23
N SER A 103 -10.54 5.60 -1.22
CA SER A 103 -11.09 6.42 -0.13
C SER A 103 -9.99 7.10 0.68
N ALA A 104 -9.00 6.33 1.14
CA ALA A 104 -7.90 6.83 1.95
C ALA A 104 -7.02 7.84 1.18
N TYR A 105 -6.80 7.60 -0.12
CA TYR A 105 -6.02 8.49 -0.98
C TYR A 105 -6.74 9.82 -1.23
N VAL A 106 -8.07 9.80 -1.40
CA VAL A 106 -8.86 11.04 -1.44
C VAL A 106 -8.65 11.83 -0.15
N ARG A 107 -8.77 11.18 1.01
CA ARG A 107 -8.52 11.84 2.31
C ARG A 107 -7.12 12.44 2.41
N LEU A 108 -6.10 11.65 2.04
CA LEU A 108 -4.70 12.08 2.04
C LEU A 108 -4.46 13.28 1.10
N SER A 109 -5.07 13.28 -0.09
CA SER A 109 -4.93 14.37 -1.06
C SER A 109 -5.57 15.69 -0.61
N MET A 110 -6.46 15.63 0.38
CA MET A 110 -7.23 16.77 0.90
C MET A 110 -6.65 17.37 2.18
N LEU A 111 -5.50 16.89 2.67
CA LEU A 111 -4.84 17.48 3.83
C LEU A 111 -4.50 18.95 3.58
N GLY A 112 -4.97 19.84 4.45
CA GLY A 112 -4.83 21.29 4.32
C GLY A 112 -5.87 21.96 3.42
N VAL A 113 -6.78 21.20 2.80
CA VAL A 113 -7.93 21.75 2.05
C VAL A 113 -9.13 21.89 2.99
N ASN A 114 -9.47 23.14 3.32
CA ASN A 114 -10.49 23.43 4.34
C ASN A 114 -11.94 23.17 3.89
N ASN A 115 -12.20 23.15 2.58
CA ASN A 115 -13.54 22.89 2.05
C ASN A 115 -13.43 22.25 0.66
N ILE A 116 -13.77 20.97 0.56
CA ILE A 116 -13.79 20.22 -0.70
C ILE A 116 -14.72 20.84 -1.74
N ASN A 117 -15.79 21.52 -1.31
CA ASN A 117 -16.75 22.17 -2.21
C ASN A 117 -16.18 23.39 -2.94
N ASN A 118 -14.99 23.87 -2.55
CA ASN A 118 -14.28 24.93 -3.28
C ASN A 118 -13.40 24.37 -4.40
N LEU A 119 -13.32 23.04 -4.56
CA LEU A 119 -12.56 22.40 -5.63
C LEU A 119 -13.47 22.07 -6.81
N THR A 120 -12.86 21.98 -8.00
CA THR A 120 -13.52 21.45 -9.20
C THR A 120 -13.33 19.93 -9.26
N GLU A 121 -14.44 19.19 -9.35
CA GLU A 121 -14.43 17.73 -9.56
C GLU A 121 -14.03 17.43 -11.01
N CYS A 122 -12.82 16.88 -11.20
CA CYS A 122 -12.22 16.59 -12.50
C CYS A 122 -12.01 15.10 -12.76
N THR A 123 -12.50 14.19 -11.91
CA THR A 123 -12.21 12.73 -11.97
C THR A 123 -12.55 12.11 -13.32
N LYS A 124 -13.51 12.69 -14.07
CA LYS A 124 -13.86 12.26 -15.44
C LYS A 124 -12.72 12.37 -16.47
N VAL A 125 -11.65 13.11 -16.17
CA VAL A 125 -10.47 13.19 -17.05
C VAL A 125 -9.51 12.02 -16.87
N LEU A 126 -9.67 11.23 -15.80
CA LEU A 126 -8.83 10.05 -15.58
C LEU A 126 -9.12 8.98 -16.65
N PRO A 127 -8.08 8.30 -17.15
CA PRO A 127 -8.28 7.18 -18.06
C PRO A 127 -9.04 6.04 -17.38
N ALA A 128 -9.69 5.20 -18.18
CA ALA A 128 -10.35 4.00 -17.67
C ALA A 128 -9.37 3.08 -16.92
N ALA A 129 -9.84 2.45 -15.85
CA ALA A 129 -9.05 1.51 -15.08
C ALA A 129 -8.58 0.34 -15.95
N LYS A 130 -7.31 -0.04 -15.79
CA LYS A 130 -6.79 -1.30 -16.33
C LYS A 130 -6.99 -2.37 -15.26
N VAL A 131 -7.74 -3.41 -15.59
CA VAL A 131 -8.07 -4.52 -14.67
C VAL A 131 -7.24 -5.78 -14.92
N THR A 132 -6.36 -5.73 -15.92
CA THR A 132 -5.44 -6.82 -16.27
C THR A 132 -4.06 -6.25 -16.51
N PHE A 133 -3.05 -6.90 -15.90
CA PHE A 133 -1.64 -6.55 -16.06
C PHE A 133 -0.84 -7.82 -16.30
N ALA A 134 0.16 -7.73 -17.18
CA ALA A 134 1.11 -8.82 -17.36
C ALA A 134 1.92 -9.00 -16.07
N GLY A 135 1.91 -10.21 -15.50
CA GLY A 135 2.64 -10.52 -14.28
C GLY A 135 1.89 -10.26 -12.97
N ALA A 136 0.63 -9.80 -13.00
CA ALA A 136 -0.18 -9.67 -11.79
C ALA A 136 -0.34 -11.02 -11.07
N SER A 137 -0.34 -10.98 -9.74
CA SER A 137 -0.69 -12.15 -8.94
C SER A 137 -2.11 -12.62 -9.26
N THR A 138 -2.28 -13.92 -9.52
CA THR A 138 -3.60 -14.53 -9.65
C THR A 138 -4.31 -14.50 -8.30
N PRO A 139 -5.54 -13.95 -8.20
CA PRO A 139 -6.32 -14.03 -6.97
C PRO A 139 -6.48 -15.51 -6.57
N GLY A 140 -5.99 -15.87 -5.39
CA GLY A 140 -6.21 -17.19 -4.80
C GLY A 140 -5.23 -18.31 -5.16
N LEU A 141 -4.08 -18.02 -5.79
CA LEU A 141 -2.97 -19.00 -5.86
C LEU A 141 -1.84 -18.60 -4.91
N LEU A 142 -2.06 -18.85 -3.63
CA LEU A 142 -1.00 -19.24 -2.72
C LEU A 142 -1.23 -20.72 -2.43
N GLY A 143 -0.24 -21.54 -2.81
CA GLY A 143 -0.12 -22.89 -2.25
C GLY A 143 0.21 -22.85 -0.77
#